data_AF-A0A8H3M391-F1
#
_entry.id   AF-A0A8H3M391-F1
#
_cell.length_a   1.000
_cell.length_b   1.000
_cell.length_c   1.000
_cell.angle_alpha   90.00
_cell.angle_beta   90.00
_cell.angle_gamma   90.00
#
_symmetry.space_group_name_H-M   'P 1'
#
loop_
_entity.id
_entity.type
_entity.pdbx_description
1 polymer ?
#
loop_
_entity_poly.entity_id
_entity_poly.type
_entity_poly.pdbx_seq_one_letter_code
_entity_poly.pdbx_strand_id
1 'polypeptide(L)'
;MNNSLASLTKNLGDNHPITIKHFKELGYTDEQLDLVYRKRIYPYDYIDSHDKFLETELPPYHEFRSTLKGKITLDDYQHAQKVWKEFGCQNLGEYHDLYLKTDVLSLADIWTEF
;
A
#
# COMPACT_ATOMS: atom_id res chain seq x y z
N MET A 1 23.38 6.98 -0.02
CA MET A 1 22.29 7.35 0.90
C MET A 1 21.13 6.40 0.62
N ASN A 2 20.93 5.39 1.46
CA ASN A 2 19.83 4.44 1.28
C ASN A 2 18.63 4.91 2.11
N ASN A 3 17.98 5.97 1.66
CA ASN A 3 16.74 6.42 2.28
C ASN A 3 15.60 5.54 1.75
N SER A 4 14.80 4.96 2.64
CA SER A 4 13.62 4.21 2.23
C SER A 4 12.62 5.14 1.54
N LEU A 5 11.74 4.60 0.68
CA LEU A 5 10.67 5.38 0.07
C LEU A 5 9.81 6.13 1.12
N ALA A 6 9.56 5.48 2.26
CA ALA A 6 8.86 6.08 3.39
C ALA A 6 9.60 7.28 4.02
N SER A 7 10.91 7.37 3.85
CA SER A 7 11.71 8.52 4.28
C SER A 7 11.65 9.67 3.26
N LEU A 8 11.51 9.35 1.97
CA LEU A 8 11.37 10.34 0.91
C LEU A 8 9.97 10.95 0.87
N THR A 9 8.91 10.14 1.04
CA THR A 9 7.53 10.66 1.12
C THR A 9 7.33 11.62 2.29
N LYS A 10 8.05 11.46 3.40
CA LYS A 10 8.02 12.44 4.51
C LYS A 10 8.44 13.85 4.11
N ASN A 11 9.32 13.99 3.11
CA ASN A 11 9.77 15.30 2.64
C ASN A 11 8.70 16.03 1.80
N LEU A 12 7.73 15.30 1.24
CA LEU A 12 6.60 15.91 0.52
C LEU A 12 5.50 16.43 1.45
N GLY A 13 5.46 15.99 2.71
CA GLY A 13 4.34 16.28 3.59
C GLY A 13 3.03 15.76 2.99
N ASP A 14 2.01 16.63 2.91
CA ASP A 14 0.69 16.29 2.34
C ASP A 14 0.59 16.58 0.83
N ASN A 15 1.70 16.96 0.18
CA ASN A 15 1.70 17.36 -1.22
C ASN A 15 1.89 16.14 -2.15
N HIS A 16 0.78 15.48 -2.49
CA HIS A 16 0.75 14.30 -3.39
C HIS A 16 -0.15 14.52 -4.62
N PRO A 17 0.12 15.53 -5.47
CA PRO A 17 -0.82 15.98 -6.49
C PRO A 17 -1.19 14.90 -7.52
N ILE A 18 -0.25 14.04 -7.92
CA ILE A 18 -0.48 12.95 -8.87
C ILE A 18 -1.29 11.83 -8.21
N THR A 19 -0.93 11.43 -6.99
CA THR A 19 -1.68 10.42 -6.24
C THR A 19 -3.11 10.87 -5.96
N ILE A 20 -3.31 12.10 -5.43
CA ILE A 20 -4.63 12.67 -5.15
C ILE A 20 -5.48 12.67 -6.41
N LYS A 21 -4.96 13.23 -7.50
CA LYS A 21 -5.69 13.32 -8.77
C LYS A 21 -6.13 11.96 -9.26
N HIS A 22 -5.22 10.98 -9.27
CA HIS A 22 -5.52 9.64 -9.76
C HIS A 22 -6.65 8.95 -8.99
N PHE A 23 -6.57 8.94 -7.66
CA PHE A 23 -7.59 8.27 -6.83
C PHE A 23 -8.92 9.04 -6.82
N LYS A 24 -8.92 10.38 -6.88
CA LYS A 24 -10.16 11.16 -7.03
C LYS A 24 -10.85 10.92 -8.36
N GLU A 25 -10.10 10.79 -9.46
CA GLU A 25 -10.65 10.45 -10.78
C GLU A 25 -11.30 9.05 -10.80
N LEU A 26 -10.84 8.14 -9.94
CA LEU A 26 -11.45 6.82 -9.74
C LEU A 26 -12.65 6.84 -8.78
N GLY A 27 -13.00 8.00 -8.21
CA GLY A 27 -14.13 8.17 -7.31
C GLY A 27 -13.87 7.81 -5.85
N TYR A 28 -12.61 7.64 -5.44
CA TYR A 28 -12.27 7.38 -4.05
C TYR A 28 -12.39 8.64 -3.17
N THR A 29 -12.76 8.45 -1.91
CA THR A 29 -12.97 9.52 -0.93
C THR A 29 -11.66 9.99 -0.29
N ASP A 30 -11.72 11.13 0.41
CA ASP A 30 -10.57 11.64 1.16
C ASP A 30 -10.17 10.68 2.30
N GLU A 31 -11.13 9.97 2.92
CA GLU A 31 -10.83 8.96 3.94
C GLU A 31 -10.10 7.74 3.37
N GLN A 32 -10.39 7.36 2.12
CA GLN A 32 -9.67 6.29 1.42
C GLN A 32 -8.26 6.77 1.04
N LEU A 33 -8.12 8.02 0.62
CA LEU A 33 -6.83 8.65 0.36
C LEU A 33 -5.92 8.65 1.60
N ASP A 34 -6.46 8.98 2.78
CA ASP A 34 -5.71 8.93 4.04
C ASP A 34 -5.15 7.54 4.36
N LEU A 35 -5.84 6.49 3.93
CA LEU A 35 -5.37 5.11 4.12
C LEU A 35 -4.18 4.78 3.23
N VAL A 36 -4.13 5.28 1.99
CA VAL A 36 -3.03 4.98 1.04
C VAL A 36 -1.77 5.80 1.30
N TYR A 37 -1.87 6.96 1.96
CA TYR A 37 -0.70 7.74 2.39
C TYR A 37 0.03 7.14 3.58
N ARG A 38 -0.65 6.31 4.39
CA ARG A 38 -0.06 5.68 5.56
C ARG A 38 0.95 4.59 5.16
N LYS A 39 1.71 4.11 6.15
CA LYS A 39 2.72 3.05 5.97
C LYS A 39 2.10 1.84 5.25
N ARG A 40 2.57 1.56 4.04
CA ARG A 40 2.11 0.44 3.23
C ARG A 40 2.60 -0.89 3.84
N ILE A 41 1.66 -1.82 4.02
CA ILE A 41 1.87 -3.15 4.60
C ILE A 41 1.57 -4.18 3.52
N TYR A 42 2.49 -5.11 3.28
CA TYR A 42 2.36 -6.09 2.20
C TYR A 42 3.04 -7.42 2.57
N PRO A 43 2.39 -8.58 2.34
CA PRO A 43 2.91 -9.90 2.72
C PRO A 43 3.85 -10.45 1.63
N TYR A 44 5.03 -9.85 1.48
CA TYR A 44 5.98 -10.19 0.41
C TYR A 44 6.35 -11.67 0.36
N ASP A 45 6.67 -12.27 1.50
CA ASP A 45 7.15 -13.65 1.53
C ASP A 45 6.01 -14.66 1.24
N TYR A 46 4.74 -14.25 1.42
CA TYR A 46 3.57 -15.10 1.18
C TYR A 46 3.19 -15.20 -0.29
N ILE A 47 3.50 -14.17 -1.09
CA ILE A 47 3.16 -14.11 -2.52
C ILE A 47 4.26 -14.80 -3.32
N ASP A 48 4.28 -16.13 -3.25
CA ASP A 48 5.31 -16.99 -3.83
C ASP A 48 4.93 -17.62 -5.19
N SER A 49 3.67 -17.46 -5.58
CA SER A 49 3.08 -18.05 -6.77
C SER A 49 1.92 -17.21 -7.29
N HIS A 50 1.61 -17.35 -8.57
CA HIS A 50 0.53 -16.58 -9.19
C HIS A 50 -0.85 -16.95 -8.60
N ASP A 51 -1.03 -18.22 -8.19
CA ASP A 51 -2.28 -18.70 -7.61
C ASP A 51 -2.65 -17.97 -6.32
N LYS A 52 -1.65 -17.43 -5.57
CA LYS A 52 -1.90 -16.60 -4.40
C LYS A 52 -2.74 -15.37 -4.70
N PHE A 53 -2.61 -14.78 -5.87
CA PHE A 53 -3.40 -13.60 -6.24
C PHE A 53 -4.89 -13.90 -6.36
N LEU A 54 -5.28 -15.17 -6.53
CA LEU A 54 -6.67 -15.60 -6.63
C LEU A 54 -7.32 -15.79 -5.25
N GLU A 55 -6.55 -15.82 -4.16
CA GLU A 55 -7.07 -15.99 -2.81
C GLU A 55 -7.93 -14.77 -2.43
N THR A 56 -9.11 -15.02 -1.86
CA THR A 56 -10.14 -14.02 -1.60
C THR A 56 -10.11 -13.45 -0.19
N GLU A 57 -9.03 -13.69 0.54
CA GLU A 57 -8.82 -13.21 1.90
C GLU A 57 -7.37 -12.79 2.12
N LEU A 58 -7.16 -11.91 3.09
CA LEU A 58 -5.81 -11.56 3.51
C LEU A 58 -5.15 -12.76 4.21
N PRO A 59 -3.84 -12.97 4.01
CA PRO A 59 -3.09 -13.98 4.74
C PRO A 59 -3.19 -13.73 6.25
N PRO A 60 -3.04 -14.79 7.07
CA PRO A 60 -2.95 -14.62 8.51
C PRO A 60 -1.84 -13.65 8.92
N TYR A 61 -2.02 -12.95 10.05
CA TYR A 61 -1.04 -12.00 10.61
C TYR A 61 0.41 -12.50 10.63
N HIS A 62 0.63 -13.78 10.96
CA HIS A 62 1.98 -14.33 11.07
C HIS A 62 2.70 -14.55 9.73
N GLU A 63 1.94 -14.55 8.62
CA GLU A 63 2.40 -14.63 7.22
C GLU A 63 2.68 -13.24 6.62
N PHE A 64 2.28 -12.16 7.29
CA PHE A 64 2.71 -10.81 6.93
C PHE A 64 4.17 -10.58 7.33
N ARG A 65 5.06 -11.22 6.58
CA ARG A 65 6.51 -11.09 6.73
C ARG A 65 7.10 -10.48 5.48
N SER A 66 8.11 -9.66 5.71
CA SER A 66 9.03 -9.23 4.67
C SER A 66 10.42 -9.57 5.13
N THR A 67 11.14 -10.33 4.30
CA THR A 67 12.56 -10.61 4.50
C THR A 67 13.39 -9.33 4.80
N LEU A 68 12.94 -8.15 4.32
CA LEU A 68 13.61 -6.86 4.50
C LEU A 68 13.24 -6.10 5.79
N LYS A 69 12.04 -6.30 6.35
CA LYS A 69 11.50 -5.49 7.46
C LYS A 69 11.13 -6.30 8.71
N GLY A 70 11.20 -7.63 8.67
CA GLY A 70 10.85 -8.49 9.79
C GLY A 70 9.33 -8.62 9.99
N LYS A 71 8.91 -8.84 11.25
CA LYS A 71 7.49 -8.98 11.62
C LYS A 71 6.82 -7.60 11.70
N ILE A 72 5.60 -7.50 11.17
CA ILE A 72 4.75 -6.32 11.34
C ILE A 72 4.12 -6.27 12.75
N THR A 73 3.56 -5.13 13.14
CA THR A 73 2.77 -5.02 14.38
C THR A 73 1.31 -5.42 14.16
N LEU A 74 0.56 -5.65 15.25
CA LEU A 74 -0.88 -5.88 15.14
C LEU A 74 -1.61 -4.68 14.50
N ASP A 75 -1.20 -3.46 14.82
CA ASP A 75 -1.75 -2.23 14.24
C ASP A 75 -1.50 -2.15 12.72
N ASP A 76 -0.32 -2.58 12.26
CA ASP A 76 0.01 -2.67 10.84
C ASP A 76 -0.95 -3.65 10.13
N TYR A 77 -1.27 -4.78 10.76
CA TYR A 77 -2.18 -5.77 10.20
C TYR A 77 -3.63 -5.28 10.18
N GLN A 78 -4.08 -4.65 11.26
CA GLN A 78 -5.40 -4.00 11.31
C GLN A 78 -5.53 -2.92 10.24
N HIS A 79 -4.45 -2.19 9.96
CA HIS A 79 -4.43 -1.24 8.86
C HIS A 79 -4.57 -1.92 7.50
N ALA A 80 -3.86 -3.03 7.25
CA ALA A 80 -4.02 -3.82 6.01
C ALA A 80 -5.46 -4.34 5.84
N GLN A 81 -6.08 -4.84 6.91
CA GLN A 81 -7.48 -5.26 6.91
C GLN A 81 -8.44 -4.11 6.61
N LYS A 82 -8.18 -2.93 7.16
CA LYS A 82 -8.97 -1.73 6.87
C LYS A 82 -8.85 -1.33 5.41
N VAL A 83 -7.64 -1.28 4.85
CA VAL A 83 -7.41 -0.99 3.43
C VAL A 83 -8.16 -1.99 2.55
N TRP A 84 -7.99 -3.29 2.78
CA TRP A 84 -8.69 -4.34 2.03
C TRP A 84 -10.21 -4.11 1.98
N LYS A 85 -10.81 -3.82 3.15
CA LYS A 85 -12.25 -3.60 3.28
C LYS A 85 -12.71 -2.31 2.61
N GLU A 86 -12.05 -1.19 2.90
CA GLU A 86 -12.47 0.14 2.41
C GLU A 86 -12.28 0.29 0.90
N PHE A 87 -11.31 -0.41 0.31
CA PHE A 87 -11.10 -0.44 -1.14
C PHE A 87 -11.88 -1.56 -1.84
N GLY A 88 -12.61 -2.39 -1.09
CA GLY A 88 -13.46 -3.44 -1.64
C GLY A 88 -12.69 -4.55 -2.36
N CYS A 89 -11.44 -4.81 -1.95
CA CYS A 89 -10.61 -5.84 -2.56
C CYS A 89 -11.28 -7.21 -2.45
N GLN A 90 -11.41 -7.90 -3.59
CA GLN A 90 -12.03 -9.22 -3.68
C GLN A 90 -11.00 -10.34 -3.59
N ASN A 91 -9.74 -10.06 -3.95
CA ASN A 91 -8.65 -11.02 -3.94
C ASN A 91 -7.29 -10.35 -3.73
N LEU A 92 -6.26 -11.16 -3.48
CA LEU A 92 -4.90 -10.66 -3.25
C LEU A 92 -4.28 -9.98 -4.47
N GLY A 93 -4.74 -10.29 -5.68
CA GLY A 93 -4.38 -9.57 -6.90
C GLY A 93 -4.82 -8.11 -6.86
N GLU A 94 -6.08 -7.84 -6.54
CA GLU A 94 -6.58 -6.47 -6.42
C GLU A 94 -5.88 -5.68 -5.30
N TYR A 95 -5.61 -6.34 -4.18
CA TYR A 95 -4.83 -5.74 -3.09
C TYR A 95 -3.38 -5.44 -3.51
N HIS A 96 -2.76 -6.33 -4.29
CA HIS A 96 -1.43 -6.14 -4.87
C HIS A 96 -1.40 -4.96 -5.85
N ASP A 97 -2.38 -4.88 -6.74
CA ASP A 97 -2.50 -3.79 -7.71
C ASP A 97 -2.68 -2.45 -7.00
N LEU A 98 -3.51 -2.39 -5.96
CA LEU A 98 -3.67 -1.19 -5.13
C LEU A 98 -2.33 -0.80 -4.47
N TYR A 99 -1.63 -1.77 -3.88
CA TYR A 99 -0.32 -1.56 -3.26
C TYR A 99 0.69 -0.98 -4.25
N LEU A 100 0.87 -1.65 -5.39
CA LEU A 100 1.83 -1.25 -6.43
C LEU A 100 1.47 0.09 -7.04
N LYS A 101 0.19 0.31 -7.33
CA LYS A 101 -0.28 1.56 -7.92
C LYS A 101 0.03 2.73 -7.01
N THR A 102 -0.24 2.59 -5.72
CA THR A 102 0.09 3.61 -4.73
C THR A 102 1.60 3.85 -4.67
N ASP A 103 2.41 2.79 -4.73
CA ASP A 103 3.87 2.91 -4.69
C ASP A 103 4.44 3.69 -5.88
N VAL A 104 3.96 3.38 -7.08
CA VAL A 104 4.35 4.06 -8.33
C VAL A 104 3.90 5.52 -8.34
N LEU A 105 2.68 5.81 -7.89
CA LEU A 105 2.16 7.19 -7.83
C LEU A 105 2.91 8.03 -6.80
N SER A 106 3.21 7.47 -5.63
CA SER A 106 4.05 8.15 -4.63
C SER A 106 5.46 8.43 -5.16
N LEU A 107 6.06 7.48 -5.90
CA LEU A 107 7.35 7.70 -6.56
C LEU A 107 7.28 8.80 -7.61
N ALA A 108 6.19 8.86 -8.38
CA ALA A 108 5.97 9.92 -9.35
C ALA A 108 5.85 11.30 -8.67
N ASP A 109 5.07 11.40 -7.58
CA ASP A 109 4.97 12.63 -6.78
C ASP A 109 6.35 13.08 -6.29
N ILE A 110 7.12 12.16 -5.70
CA ILE A 110 8.50 12.45 -5.26
C ILE A 110 9.33 12.98 -6.42
N TRP A 111 9.31 12.30 -7.55
CA TRP A 111 10.15 12.67 -8.70
C TRP A 111 9.78 14.03 -9.28
N THR A 112 8.51 14.42 -9.26
CA THR A 112 8.07 15.72 -9.80
C THR A 112 8.32 16.91 -8.88
N GLU A 113 8.67 16.67 -7.60
CA GLU A 113 9.05 17.73 -6.65
C GLU A 113 10.56 18.05 -6.66
N PHE A 114 11.39 17.27 -7.37
CA PHE A 114 12.84 17.49 -7.54
C PHE A 114 13.19 18.00 -8.94
#